data_AF-A0AA38IBI3-F1
#
_entry.id   AF-A0AA38IBI3-F1
#
_cell.length_a   1.000
_cell.length_b   1.000
_cell.length_c   1.000
_cell.angle_alpha   90.00
_cell.angle_beta   90.00
_cell.angle_gamma   90.00
#
_symmetry.space_group_name_H-M   'P 1'
#
loop_
_entity.id
_entity.type
_entity.pdbx_description
1 polymer ?
#
loop_
_entity_poly.entity_id
_entity_poly.type
_entity_poly.pdbx_seq_one_letter_code
_entity_poly.pdbx_strand_id
1 'polypeptide(L)'
;MKKLLKQINNLKAVVKKKTDISATGNKKIKLSKAEQYMLDAMNGGTRENCEPNPVLQKVPGRIEVGVGPPKDPEPSSSRTHTAEIMPPPPKPKRTTILSKYETEETKTLTTAELQRLVLSEQLEVLRMKKAKLNNEASTLNNIFDEDF
;
A
#
# COMPACT_ATOMS: atom_id res chain seq x y z
N MET A 1 -3.65 -40.70 -4.35
CA MET A 1 -3.47 -39.51 -3.47
C MET A 1 -2.38 -38.53 -3.91
N LYS A 2 -1.13 -38.95 -4.19
CA LYS A 2 -0.03 -38.03 -4.55
C LYS A 2 -0.31 -37.10 -5.75
N LYS A 3 -1.01 -37.59 -6.79
CA LYS A 3 -1.38 -36.79 -7.98
C LYS A 3 -2.34 -35.64 -7.65
N LEU A 4 -3.37 -35.91 -6.85
CA LEU A 4 -4.35 -34.92 -6.42
C LEU A 4 -3.69 -33.83 -5.56
N LEU A 5 -2.85 -34.24 -4.61
CA LEU A 5 -2.13 -33.28 -3.76
C LEU A 5 -1.20 -32.37 -4.59
N LYS A 6 -0.54 -32.92 -5.62
CA LYS A 6 0.27 -32.14 -6.55
C LYS A 6 -0.57 -31.11 -7.32
N GLN A 7 -1.78 -31.49 -7.77
CA GLN A 7 -2.69 -30.57 -8.45
C GLN A 7 -3.16 -29.44 -7.53
N ILE A 8 -3.49 -29.75 -6.27
CA ILE A 8 -3.86 -28.76 -5.26
C ILE A 8 -2.71 -27.79 -5.00
N ASN A 9 -1.49 -28.29 -4.86
CA ASN A 9 -0.30 -27.45 -4.64
C ASN A 9 0.00 -26.55 -5.85
N ASN A 10 -0.15 -27.08 -7.06
CA ASN A 10 0.00 -26.30 -8.28
C ASN A 10 -1.05 -25.18 -8.34
N LEU A 11 -2.32 -25.49 -8.02
CA LEU A 11 -3.40 -24.51 -8.00
C LEU A 11 -3.11 -23.40 -6.97
N LYS A 12 -2.67 -23.77 -5.77
CA LYS A 12 -2.24 -22.83 -4.72
C LYS A 12 -1.12 -21.90 -5.21
N ALA A 13 -0.13 -22.43 -5.91
CA ALA A 13 0.98 -21.64 -6.44
C ALA A 13 0.51 -20.63 -7.51
N VAL A 14 -0.38 -21.07 -8.41
CA VAL A 14 -0.95 -20.19 -9.44
C VAL A 14 -1.78 -19.07 -8.81
N VAL A 15 -2.64 -19.38 -7.84
CA VAL A 15 -3.45 -18.38 -7.13
C VAL A 15 -2.55 -17.36 -6.45
N LYS A 16 -1.57 -17.80 -5.65
CA LYS A 16 -0.63 -16.89 -4.98
C LYS A 16 0.07 -15.94 -5.94
N LYS A 17 0.54 -16.44 -7.09
CA LYS A 17 1.22 -15.63 -8.10
C LYS A 17 0.30 -14.60 -8.75
N LYS A 18 -0.97 -14.96 -9.01
CA LYS A 18 -1.98 -14.06 -9.61
C LYS A 18 -2.52 -13.02 -8.64
N THR A 19 -2.56 -13.33 -7.35
CA THR A 19 -3.07 -12.43 -6.30
C THR A 19 -1.98 -11.63 -5.60
N ASP A 20 -0.73 -11.78 -6.04
CA ASP A 20 0.40 -11.04 -5.47
C ASP A 20 0.32 -9.56 -5.88
N ILE A 21 0.05 -8.71 -4.89
CA ILE A 21 -0.12 -7.26 -5.05
C ILE A 21 1.16 -6.64 -5.63
N SER A 22 2.33 -7.14 -5.21
CA SER A 22 3.63 -6.63 -5.65
C SER A 22 3.90 -6.94 -7.12
N ALA A 23 3.42 -8.08 -7.62
CA ALA A 23 3.60 -8.51 -9.00
C ALA A 23 2.53 -7.96 -9.95
N THR A 24 1.31 -7.73 -9.47
CA THR A 24 0.15 -7.45 -10.33
C THR A 24 -0.17 -5.96 -10.45
N GLY A 25 0.22 -5.14 -9.46
CA GLY A 25 -0.13 -3.72 -9.40
C GLY A 25 -1.66 -3.50 -9.38
N ASN A 26 -2.13 -2.33 -9.83
CA ASN A 26 -3.56 -1.98 -9.89
C ASN A 26 -4.34 -2.64 -11.05
N LYS A 27 -3.88 -3.77 -11.58
CA LYS A 27 -4.56 -4.47 -12.68
C LYS A 27 -5.67 -5.37 -12.14
N LYS A 28 -6.83 -5.38 -12.80
CA LYS A 28 -7.95 -6.25 -12.44
C LYS A 28 -7.58 -7.73 -12.64
N ILE A 29 -7.55 -8.49 -11.56
CA ILE A 29 -7.28 -9.94 -11.58
C ILE A 29 -8.57 -10.68 -11.95
N LYS A 30 -8.49 -11.58 -12.94
CA LYS A 30 -9.56 -12.52 -13.29
C LYS A 30 -9.17 -13.92 -12.82
N LEU A 31 -9.90 -14.46 -11.85
CA LEU A 31 -9.72 -15.82 -11.33
C LEU A 31 -10.81 -16.75 -11.86
N SER A 32 -10.45 -17.98 -12.21
CA SER A 32 -11.39 -19.07 -12.51
C SER A 32 -12.17 -19.48 -11.25
N LYS A 33 -13.32 -20.15 -11.40
CA LYS A 33 -14.14 -20.63 -10.26
C LYS A 33 -13.34 -21.48 -9.26
N ALA A 34 -12.46 -22.35 -9.75
CA ALA A 34 -11.59 -23.18 -8.89
C ALA A 34 -10.52 -22.35 -8.15
N GLU A 35 -10.00 -21.30 -8.81
CA GLU A 35 -9.03 -20.38 -8.20
C GLU A 35 -9.68 -19.49 -7.14
N GLN A 36 -10.92 -19.06 -7.37
CA GLN A 36 -11.73 -18.33 -6.39
C GLN A 36 -11.96 -19.18 -5.15
N TYR A 37 -12.42 -20.42 -5.31
CA TYR A 37 -12.64 -21.34 -4.19
C TYR A 37 -11.35 -21.59 -3.38
N MET A 38 -10.22 -21.75 -4.05
CA MET A 38 -8.92 -21.91 -3.39
C MET A 38 -8.50 -20.65 -2.62
N LEU A 39 -8.73 -19.47 -3.20
CA LEU A 39 -8.44 -18.19 -2.54
C LEU A 39 -9.32 -18.00 -1.30
N ASP A 40 -10.61 -18.31 -1.40
CA ASP A 40 -11.56 -18.22 -0.29
C ASP A 40 -11.17 -19.20 0.83
N ALA A 41 -10.79 -20.43 0.48
CA ALA A 41 -10.27 -21.41 1.44
C ALA A 41 -8.97 -20.96 2.11
N MET A 42 -8.10 -20.24 1.39
CA MET A 42 -6.84 -19.70 1.92
C MET A 42 -7.06 -18.50 2.86
N ASN A 43 -8.05 -17.64 2.57
CA ASN A 43 -8.39 -16.48 3.39
C ASN A 43 -9.33 -16.83 4.56
N GLY A 44 -9.73 -18.10 4.65
CA GLY A 44 -10.55 -18.60 5.74
C GLY A 44 -12.03 -18.22 5.61
N GLY A 45 -12.61 -18.28 4.41
CA GLY A 45 -14.06 -18.18 4.20
C GLY A 45 -14.63 -16.76 4.20
N THR A 46 -13.82 -15.73 4.00
CA THR A 46 -14.21 -14.32 4.20
C THR A 46 -15.17 -13.72 3.16
N ARG A 47 -15.72 -14.52 2.24
CA ARG A 47 -16.80 -14.09 1.35
C ARG A 47 -18.10 -14.75 1.79
N GLU A 48 -19.19 -14.01 1.65
CA GLU A 48 -20.57 -14.19 2.12
C GLU A 48 -21.20 -15.61 2.07
N ASN A 49 -20.51 -16.63 1.56
CA ASN A 49 -21.03 -17.99 1.37
C ASN A 49 -20.08 -19.13 1.80
N CYS A 50 -19.07 -18.89 2.65
CA CYS A 50 -18.23 -19.97 3.18
C CYS A 50 -17.99 -19.81 4.68
N GLU A 51 -18.27 -20.86 5.45
CA GLU A 51 -18.01 -20.83 6.89
C GLU A 51 -16.51 -20.61 7.17
N PRO A 52 -16.17 -19.73 8.13
CA PRO A 52 -14.79 -19.45 8.45
C PRO A 52 -14.07 -20.70 8.97
N ASN A 53 -12.84 -20.92 8.48
CA ASN A 53 -12.10 -22.13 8.78
C ASN A 53 -11.83 -22.25 10.31
N PRO A 54 -12.37 -23.27 11.01
CA PRO A 54 -12.29 -23.39 12.47
C PRO A 54 -10.87 -23.66 12.98
N VAL A 55 -9.94 -24.08 12.11
CA VAL A 55 -8.53 -24.23 12.46
C VAL A 55 -7.83 -22.87 12.52
N LEU A 56 -8.16 -21.96 11.60
CA LEU A 56 -7.57 -20.62 11.56
C LEU A 56 -8.03 -19.75 12.73
N GLN A 57 -9.25 -19.97 13.24
CA GLN A 57 -9.76 -19.29 14.44
C GLN A 57 -8.98 -19.63 15.72
N LYS A 58 -8.37 -20.82 15.79
CA LYS A 58 -7.67 -21.31 16.98
C LYS A 58 -6.22 -20.86 17.07
N VAL A 59 -5.69 -20.15 16.06
CA VAL A 59 -4.30 -19.69 16.05
C VAL A 59 -4.20 -18.33 16.75
N PRO A 60 -3.53 -18.24 17.91
CA PRO A 60 -3.33 -16.95 18.59
C PRO A 60 -2.48 -16.02 17.70
N GLY A 61 -2.94 -14.78 17.53
CA GLY A 61 -2.31 -13.78 16.64
C GLY A 61 -2.91 -13.67 15.23
N ARG A 62 -4.08 -14.27 14.97
CA ARG A 62 -4.83 -14.01 13.73
C ARG A 62 -5.29 -12.56 13.67
N ILE A 63 -4.55 -11.74 12.93
CA ILE A 63 -4.93 -10.37 12.59
C ILE A 63 -5.76 -10.43 11.30
N GLU A 64 -7.05 -10.10 11.39
CA GLU A 64 -7.84 -9.76 10.22
C GLU A 64 -7.37 -8.40 9.70
N VAL A 65 -6.46 -8.42 8.71
CA VAL A 65 -6.06 -7.21 7.98
C VAL A 65 -7.17 -6.89 6.98
N GLY A 66 -8.16 -6.16 7.45
CA GLY A 66 -9.23 -5.54 6.67
C GLY A 66 -9.54 -4.18 7.31
N VAL A 67 -9.64 -3.14 6.48
CA VAL A 67 -9.87 -1.77 6.94
C VAL A 67 -11.31 -1.65 7.46
N GLY A 68 -11.50 -1.90 8.77
CA GLY A 68 -12.70 -1.44 9.47
C GLY A 68 -12.63 0.08 9.67
N PRO A 69 -13.77 0.80 9.68
CA PRO A 69 -13.76 2.23 9.98
C PRO A 69 -13.21 2.47 11.39
N PRO A 70 -12.54 3.62 11.64
CA PRO A 70 -11.84 3.85 12.89
C PRO A 70 -12.86 3.89 14.04
N LYS A 71 -12.70 2.99 15.00
CA LYS A 71 -13.18 3.21 16.37
C LYS A 71 -11.98 3.70 17.15
N ASP A 72 -12.10 4.91 17.68
CA ASP A 72 -11.06 5.59 18.43
C ASP A 72 -10.53 4.73 19.59
N PRO A 73 -9.21 4.65 19.82
CA PRO A 73 -8.67 4.11 21.05
C PRO A 73 -8.34 5.24 22.05
N GLU A 74 -9.03 5.21 23.19
CA GLU A 74 -8.63 5.85 24.44
C GLU A 74 -7.25 5.33 24.92
N PRO A 75 -6.47 6.13 25.65
CA PRO A 75 -5.06 5.87 25.92
C PRO A 75 -4.85 5.11 27.22
N SER A 76 -4.05 4.05 27.25
CA SER A 76 -3.40 3.66 28.50
C SER A 76 -2.08 2.89 28.34
N SER A 77 -1.18 3.29 29.23
CA SER A 77 -0.18 2.46 29.92
C SER A 77 1.24 2.45 29.38
N SER A 78 2.00 3.35 30.01
CA SER A 78 3.43 3.48 30.15
C SER A 78 4.18 2.15 30.34
N ARG A 79 5.29 1.98 29.64
CA ARG A 79 6.39 1.11 30.11
C ARG A 79 7.74 1.74 29.81
N THR A 80 8.36 2.24 30.87
CA THR A 80 9.79 2.56 30.95
C THR A 80 10.61 1.28 30.92
N HIS A 81 11.46 1.12 29.92
CA HIS A 81 12.60 0.23 29.99
C HIS A 81 13.86 1.00 29.57
N THR A 82 14.70 1.24 30.56
CA THR A 82 16.13 1.53 30.41
C THR A 82 16.78 0.40 29.61
N ALA A 83 17.38 0.73 28.46
CA ALA A 83 18.21 -0.18 27.70
C ALA A 83 19.54 0.52 27.40
N GLU A 84 20.61 -0.19 27.75
CA GLU A 84 22.00 0.18 27.59
C GLU A 84 22.34 0.59 26.15
N ILE A 85 23.33 1.47 26.05
CA ILE A 85 23.85 2.07 24.81
C ILE A 85 24.47 0.96 23.95
N MET A 86 23.70 0.39 23.03
CA MET A 86 24.24 -0.37 21.90
C MET A 86 24.81 0.59 20.85
N PRO A 87 25.95 0.26 20.20
CA PRO A 87 26.42 1.02 19.04
C PRO A 87 25.38 0.95 17.91
N PRO A 88 25.24 2.03 17.12
CA PRO A 88 24.20 2.13 16.10
C PRO A 88 24.36 1.02 15.05
N PRO A 89 23.24 0.43 14.58
CA PRO A 89 23.28 -0.61 13.55
C PRO A 89 23.89 -0.07 12.26
N PRO A 90 24.63 -0.92 11.50
CA PRO A 90 25.24 -0.52 10.24
C PRO A 90 24.17 -0.05 9.26
N LYS A 91 24.37 1.14 8.68
CA LYS A 91 23.46 1.73 7.69
C LYS A 91 23.26 0.76 6.52
N PRO A 92 22.01 0.48 6.11
CA PRO A 92 21.75 -0.42 5.00
C PRO A 92 22.39 0.12 3.72
N LYS A 93 23.06 -0.76 2.97
CA LYS A 93 23.68 -0.43 1.68
C LYS A 93 22.58 0.03 0.71
N ARG A 94 22.74 1.27 0.23
CA ARG A 94 21.84 1.96 -0.70
C ARG A 94 21.52 1.04 -1.88
N THR A 95 20.25 0.71 -2.08
CA THR A 95 19.80 -0.14 -3.19
C THR A 95 20.13 0.54 -4.52
N THR A 96 20.76 -0.19 -5.44
CA THR A 96 21.25 0.23 -6.77
C THR A 96 20.20 0.83 -7.71
N ILE A 97 18.92 0.81 -7.31
CA ILE A 97 17.81 1.37 -8.07
C ILE A 97 17.72 2.89 -7.86
N LEU A 98 18.03 3.39 -6.66
CA LEU A 98 17.89 4.81 -6.32
C LEU A 98 18.91 5.68 -7.08
N SER A 99 20.13 5.17 -7.27
CA SER A 99 21.22 5.89 -7.95
C SER A 99 20.95 6.22 -9.42
N LYS A 100 19.96 5.58 -10.05
CA LYS A 100 19.59 5.86 -11.45
C LYS A 100 18.76 7.14 -11.61
N TYR A 101 18.16 7.62 -10.52
CA TYR A 101 17.26 8.78 -10.51
C TYR A 101 17.83 9.95 -9.69
N GLU A 102 19.05 9.81 -9.19
CA GLU A 102 19.73 10.85 -8.44
C GLU A 102 20.43 11.83 -9.41
N THR A 103 20.25 13.12 -9.17
CA THR A 103 20.99 14.21 -9.80
C THR A 103 22.21 14.56 -8.93
N GLU A 104 23.22 15.23 -9.50
CA GLU A 104 24.41 15.65 -8.73
C GLU A 104 24.04 16.53 -7.53
N GLU A 105 22.93 17.28 -7.61
CA GLU A 105 22.40 18.11 -6.52
C GLU A 105 21.73 17.30 -5.39
N THR A 106 21.11 16.16 -5.72
CA THR A 106 20.35 15.35 -4.75
C THR A 106 21.16 14.21 -4.14
N LYS A 107 22.34 13.93 -4.70
CA LYS A 107 23.24 12.84 -4.30
C LYS A 107 23.86 13.04 -2.92
N THR A 108 24.12 14.29 -2.54
CA THR A 108 24.74 14.69 -1.26
C THR A 108 23.73 14.97 -0.16
N LEU A 109 22.44 15.11 -0.50
CA LEU A 109 21.40 15.46 0.44
C LEU A 109 21.03 14.29 1.36
N THR A 110 20.72 14.64 2.60
CA THR A 110 20.13 13.69 3.56
C THR A 110 18.68 13.37 3.17
N THR A 111 18.16 12.24 3.66
CA THR A 111 16.76 11.84 3.41
C THR A 111 15.76 12.92 3.86
N ALA A 112 16.02 13.60 4.97
CA ALA A 112 15.16 14.66 5.48
C ALA A 112 15.15 15.89 4.55
N GLU A 113 16.31 16.26 4.00
CA GLU A 113 16.41 17.37 3.04
C GLU A 113 15.73 17.04 1.72
N LEU A 114 15.89 15.81 1.23
CA LEU A 114 15.18 15.32 0.04
C LEU A 114 13.66 15.37 0.23
N GLN A 115 13.17 14.91 1.39
CA GLN A 115 11.74 14.99 1.73
C GLN A 115 11.25 16.44 1.75
N ARG A 116 12.00 17.36 2.36
CA ARG A 116 11.67 18.79 2.38
C ARG A 116 11.60 19.38 0.97
N LEU A 117 12.54 19.03 0.10
CA LEU A 117 12.60 19.50 -1.28
C LEU A 117 11.40 19.00 -2.09
N VAL A 118 11.09 17.69 -2.00
CA VAL A 118 9.93 17.09 -2.66
C VAL A 118 8.63 17.76 -2.22
N LEU A 119 8.45 18.00 -0.92
CA LEU A 119 7.25 18.67 -0.40
C LEU A 119 7.14 20.13 -0.89
N SER A 120 8.26 20.82 -1.01
CA SER A 120 8.31 22.20 -1.51
C SER A 120 7.90 22.27 -2.98
N GLU A 121 8.46 21.38 -3.81
CA GLU A 121 8.13 21.25 -5.23
C GLU A 121 6.64 20.88 -5.42
N GLN A 122 6.13 19.93 -4.65
CA GLN A 122 4.71 19.55 -4.69
C GLN A 122 3.79 20.74 -4.36
N LEU A 123 4.17 21.56 -3.37
CA LEU A 123 3.42 22.77 -3.01
C LEU A 123 3.40 23.78 -4.16
N GLU A 124 4.52 23.96 -4.85
CA GLU A 124 4.62 24.86 -6.00
C GLU A 124 3.73 24.40 -7.16
N VAL A 125 3.79 23.11 -7.52
CA VAL A 125 2.92 22.52 -8.54
C VAL A 125 1.43 22.72 -8.19
N LEU A 126 1.06 22.52 -6.93
CA LEU A 126 -0.31 22.74 -6.47
C LEU A 126 -0.74 24.21 -6.58
N ARG A 127 0.16 25.15 -6.24
CA ARG A 127 -0.10 26.58 -6.40
C ARG A 127 -0.30 26.96 -7.86
N MET A 128 0.54 26.47 -8.76
CA MET A 128 0.39 26.70 -10.21
C MET A 128 -0.93 26.13 -10.73
N LYS A 129 -1.29 24.91 -10.33
CA LYS A 129 -2.56 24.28 -10.72
C LYS A 129 -3.77 25.09 -10.23
N LYS A 130 -3.72 25.58 -8.99
CA LYS A 130 -4.75 26.46 -8.44
C LYS A 130 -4.88 27.75 -9.24
N ALA A 131 -3.76 28.40 -9.57
CA ALA A 131 -3.76 29.62 -10.37
C ALA A 131 -4.36 29.40 -11.77
N LYS A 132 -4.00 28.29 -12.43
CA LYS A 132 -4.56 27.92 -13.73
C LYS A 132 -6.07 27.77 -13.69
N LEU A 133 -6.58 27.00 -12.71
CA LEU A 133 -8.02 26.82 -12.53
C LEU A 133 -8.74 28.13 -12.22
N ASN A 134 -8.13 29.00 -11.43
CA ASN A 134 -8.71 30.32 -11.13
C ASN A 134 -8.80 31.21 -12.38
N ASN A 135 -7.79 31.15 -13.24
CA ASN A 135 -7.80 31.88 -14.51
C ASN A 135 -8.86 31.31 -15.46
N GLU A 136 -8.96 29.98 -15.59
CA GLU A 136 -10.02 29.32 -16.37
C GLU A 136 -11.42 29.72 -15.87
N ALA A 137 -11.64 29.70 -14.56
CA ALA A 137 -12.90 30.14 -13.96
C ALA A 137 -13.20 31.62 -14.24
N SER A 138 -12.19 32.49 -14.18
CA SER A 138 -12.33 33.92 -14.50
C SER A 138 -12.67 34.13 -15.98
N THR A 139 -12.05 33.37 -16.89
CA THR A 139 -12.38 33.44 -18.31
C THR A 139 -13.80 32.99 -18.61
N LEU A 140 -14.30 31.96 -17.91
CA LEU A 140 -15.68 31.51 -18.07
C LEU A 140 -16.65 32.57 -17.55
N ASN A 141 -16.43 33.15 -16.37
CA ASN A 141 -17.28 34.20 -15.84
C ASN A 141 -17.37 35.40 -16.79
N ASN A 142 -16.24 35.84 -17.35
CA ASN A 142 -16.23 36.94 -18.33
C ASN A 142 -16.95 36.59 -19.64
N ILE A 143 -16.98 35.31 -20.05
CA ILE A 143 -17.75 34.88 -21.22
C ILE A 143 -19.25 34.90 -20.92
N PHE A 144 -19.66 34.49 -19.71
CA PHE A 144 -21.07 34.49 -19.31
C PHE A 144 -21.63 35.89 -19.05
N ASP A 145 -20.78 36.86 -18.68
CA ASP A 145 -21.20 38.26 -18.45
C ASP A 145 -21.37 39.08 -19.74
N GLU A 146 -20.81 38.64 -20.88
CA GLU A 146 -20.95 39.30 -22.21
C GLU A 146 -22.19 38.85 -23.00
N ASP A 147 -22.91 37.82 -22.52
CA ASP A 147 -24.12 37.25 -23.15
C ASP A 147 -25.44 37.81 -22.56
N PHE A 148 -25.40 38.88 -21.76
CA PHE A 148 -26.57 39.56 -21.16
C PHE A 148 -26.68 41.05 -21.47
#